data_AF-A0A7V0V1Z7-F1
#
_entry.id   AF-A0A7V0V1Z7-F1
#
_cell.length_a   1.000
_cell.length_b   1.000
_cell.length_c   1.000
_cell.angle_alpha   90.00
_cell.angle_beta   90.00
_cell.angle_gamma   90.00
#
_symmetry.space_group_name_H-M   'P 1'
#
loop_
_entity.id
_entity.type
_entity.pdbx_description
1 polymer ?
#
loop_
_entity_poly.entity_id
_entity_poly.type
_entity_poly.pdbx_seq_one_letter_code
_entity_poly.pdbx_strand_id
1 'polypeptide(L)'
;MVDLLASATEDDVWSQAKGVFHYVDAVCYGAERLGDPAAVPLLRQLHGYAPFHGHHAPVGFQANYFLERAAYLEVVIGRALARCGSAEGLQILVEYLDDTRGILALHAYEQLLTITGEDFGRDEHAWRDWLADHGTSLKPCPWTQPTDAVASWGKTILSVAP
;
A
#
# COMPACT_ATOMS: atom_id res chain seq x y z
N MET A 1 -7.19 16.84 -6.78
CA MET A 1 -7.20 15.73 -7.79
C MET A 1 -7.86 14.48 -7.20
N VAL A 2 -7.45 14.03 -6.00
CA VAL A 2 -8.17 12.97 -5.26
C VAL A 2 -9.55 13.39 -4.76
N ASP A 3 -9.87 14.69 -4.75
CA ASP A 3 -11.18 15.23 -4.35
C ASP A 3 -12.36 14.65 -5.13
N LEU A 4 -12.12 14.21 -6.38
CA LEU A 4 -13.11 13.53 -7.20
C LEU A 4 -13.58 12.20 -6.59
N LEU A 5 -12.80 11.63 -5.67
CA LEU A 5 -13.10 10.40 -4.95
C LEU A 5 -13.78 10.65 -3.60
N ALA A 6 -14.01 11.91 -3.20
CA ALA A 6 -14.61 12.21 -1.91
C ALA A 6 -16.03 11.63 -1.76
N SER A 7 -16.73 11.40 -2.88
CA SER A 7 -18.05 10.77 -2.93
C SER A 7 -18.01 9.34 -3.50
N ALA A 8 -16.82 8.74 -3.63
CA ALA A 8 -16.70 7.37 -4.11
C ALA A 8 -17.35 6.41 -3.11
N THR A 9 -17.99 5.38 -3.65
CA THR A 9 -18.56 4.26 -2.88
C THR A 9 -17.74 3.00 -3.10
N GLU A 10 -18.02 1.96 -2.33
CA GLU A 10 -17.42 0.63 -2.55
C GLU A 10 -17.71 0.10 -3.97
N ASP A 11 -18.94 0.30 -4.47
CA ASP A 11 -19.32 -0.07 -5.84
C ASP A 11 -18.47 0.63 -6.90
N ASP A 12 -18.03 1.85 -6.62
CA ASP A 12 -17.21 2.63 -7.54
C ASP A 12 -15.78 2.08 -7.64
N VAL A 13 -15.25 1.55 -6.53
CA VAL A 13 -13.95 0.84 -6.50
C VAL A 13 -13.97 -0.38 -7.41
N TRP A 14 -15.13 -1.04 -7.55
CA TRP A 14 -15.29 -2.19 -8.43
C TRP A 14 -15.58 -1.83 -9.90
N SER A 15 -16.23 -0.69 -10.14
CA SER A 15 -16.67 -0.32 -11.48
C SER A 15 -15.48 -0.15 -12.45
N GLN A 16 -15.34 -1.09 -13.38
CA GLN A 16 -14.35 -1.00 -14.46
C GLN A 16 -14.52 0.29 -15.28
N ALA A 17 -15.76 0.75 -15.46
CA ALA A 17 -16.05 1.98 -16.19
C ALA A 17 -15.60 3.24 -15.44
N LYS A 18 -15.63 3.23 -14.09
CA LYS A 18 -15.17 4.36 -13.27
C LYS A 18 -13.66 4.31 -13.00
N GLY A 19 -13.07 3.12 -12.99
CA GLY A 19 -11.61 2.94 -12.89
C GLY A 19 -11.00 3.39 -11.57
N VAL A 20 -11.79 3.53 -10.50
CA VAL A 20 -11.35 4.10 -9.22
C VAL A 20 -10.19 3.31 -8.62
N PHE A 21 -10.28 1.97 -8.61
CA PHE A 21 -9.19 1.12 -8.13
C PHE A 21 -7.87 1.42 -8.83
N HIS A 22 -7.88 1.45 -10.18
CA HIS A 22 -6.67 1.66 -10.97
C HIS A 22 -6.13 3.08 -10.81
N TYR A 23 -7.01 4.05 -10.65
CA TYR A 23 -6.61 5.42 -10.38
C TYR A 23 -5.90 5.55 -9.04
N VAL A 24 -6.44 4.97 -7.96
CA VAL A 24 -5.80 4.96 -6.64
C VAL A 24 -4.44 4.27 -6.68
N ASP A 25 -4.39 3.07 -7.25
CA ASP A 25 -3.15 2.30 -7.39
C ASP A 25 -2.08 3.09 -8.17
N ALA A 26 -2.46 3.72 -9.29
CA ALA A 26 -1.55 4.54 -10.09
C ALA A 26 -1.04 5.79 -9.35
N VAL A 27 -1.90 6.46 -8.57
CA VAL A 27 -1.51 7.62 -7.75
C VAL A 27 -0.50 7.20 -6.68
N CYS A 28 -0.76 6.11 -5.97
CA CYS A 28 0.14 5.57 -4.97
C CYS A 28 1.47 5.13 -5.59
N TYR A 29 1.42 4.45 -6.74
CA TYR A 29 2.61 4.05 -7.49
C TYR A 29 3.47 5.24 -7.94
N GLY A 30 2.84 6.33 -8.39
CA GLY A 30 3.55 7.56 -8.73
C GLY A 30 4.21 8.19 -7.50
N ALA A 31 3.45 8.32 -6.40
CA ALA A 31 3.93 8.92 -5.17
C ALA A 31 5.11 8.14 -4.57
N GLU A 32 5.03 6.81 -4.51
CA GLU A 32 6.09 5.99 -3.92
C GLU A 32 7.37 5.97 -4.74
N ARG A 33 7.29 6.11 -6.07
CA ARG A 33 8.47 6.24 -6.94
C ARG A 33 9.18 7.57 -6.76
N LEU A 34 8.43 8.64 -6.49
CA LEU A 34 9.00 9.95 -6.20
C LEU A 34 9.56 10.00 -4.78
N GLY A 35 8.85 9.39 -3.82
CA GLY A 35 9.15 9.50 -2.39
C GLY A 35 9.21 10.96 -1.95
N ASP A 36 8.32 11.82 -2.47
CA ASP A 36 8.30 13.24 -2.15
C ASP A 36 7.34 13.50 -0.96
N PRO A 37 7.83 14.08 0.17
CA PRO A 37 6.97 14.49 1.28
C PRO A 37 5.77 15.36 0.88
N ALA A 38 5.85 16.10 -0.23
CA ALA A 38 4.76 16.91 -0.74
C ALA A 38 3.51 16.08 -1.14
N ALA A 39 3.67 14.76 -1.37
CA ALA A 39 2.56 13.85 -1.64
C ALA A 39 1.78 13.45 -0.38
N VAL A 40 2.38 13.57 0.82
CA VAL A 40 1.79 13.08 2.08
C VAL A 40 0.39 13.66 2.36
N PRO A 41 0.12 14.98 2.22
CA PRO A 41 -1.22 15.53 2.45
C PRO A 41 -2.28 14.91 1.53
N LEU A 42 -1.94 14.68 0.26
CA LEU A 42 -2.84 14.08 -0.71
C LEU A 42 -3.11 12.60 -0.40
N LEU A 43 -2.09 11.84 0.00
CA LEU A 43 -2.25 10.43 0.36
C LEU A 43 -3.03 10.26 1.66
N ARG A 44 -2.85 11.15 2.64
CA ARG A 44 -3.67 11.21 3.86
C ARG A 44 -5.13 11.48 3.55
N GLN A 45 -5.38 12.45 2.66
CA GLN A 45 -6.73 12.76 2.21
C GLN A 45 -7.38 11.56 1.51
N LEU A 46 -6.61 10.84 0.68
CA LEU A 46 -7.08 9.65 0.01
C LEU A 46 -7.42 8.51 0.99
N HIS A 47 -6.55 8.24 1.95
CA HIS A 47 -6.81 7.27 3.03
C HIS A 47 -8.06 7.65 3.82
N GLY A 48 -8.29 8.94 4.08
CA GLY A 48 -9.46 9.41 4.82
C GLY A 48 -10.83 9.21 4.16
N TYR A 49 -10.90 8.70 2.92
CA TYR A 49 -12.19 8.40 2.28
C TYR A 49 -12.67 7.00 2.59
N ALA A 50 -13.98 6.87 2.88
CA ALA A 50 -14.60 5.63 3.36
C ALA A 50 -14.23 4.36 2.58
N PRO A 51 -14.13 4.36 1.23
CA PRO A 51 -13.76 3.14 0.50
C PRO A 51 -12.31 2.68 0.70
N PHE A 52 -11.44 3.49 1.29
CA PHE A 52 -10.00 3.28 1.32
C PHE A 52 -9.37 3.17 2.72
N HIS A 53 -10.19 3.09 3.79
CA HIS A 53 -9.69 2.86 5.15
C HIS A 53 -10.49 1.82 5.93
N GLY A 54 -9.85 1.24 6.95
CA GLY A 54 -10.51 0.39 7.94
C GLY A 54 -10.88 -1.00 7.41
N HIS A 55 -10.12 -1.51 6.44
CA HIS A 55 -10.38 -2.81 5.82
C HIS A 55 -9.58 -3.95 6.42
N HIS A 56 -8.72 -3.67 7.41
CA HIS A 56 -7.99 -4.66 8.21
C HIS A 56 -8.94 -5.69 8.85
N ALA A 57 -8.57 -6.97 8.79
CA ALA A 57 -9.38 -8.09 9.26
C ALA A 57 -8.51 -9.13 9.99
N PRO A 58 -8.29 -8.99 11.32
CA PRO A 58 -7.40 -9.85 12.10
C PRO A 58 -8.03 -11.20 12.50
N VAL A 59 -9.35 -11.34 12.34
CA VAL A 59 -10.09 -12.54 12.74
C VAL A 59 -11.05 -13.01 11.66
N GLY A 60 -11.27 -14.32 11.62
CA GLY A 60 -12.22 -14.97 10.73
C GLY A 60 -11.64 -15.35 9.36
N PHE A 61 -12.53 -15.53 8.40
CA PHE A 61 -12.20 -15.87 7.03
C PHE A 61 -12.86 -14.86 6.09
N GLN A 62 -12.07 -14.18 5.26
CA GLN A 62 -12.58 -13.18 4.32
C GLN A 62 -12.90 -13.83 2.97
N ALA A 63 -14.15 -14.26 2.80
CA ALA A 63 -14.63 -14.83 1.54
C ALA A 63 -14.97 -13.76 0.48
N ASN A 64 -15.12 -12.50 0.90
CA ASN A 64 -15.51 -11.42 0.01
C ASN A 64 -14.29 -10.82 -0.70
N TYR A 65 -14.12 -11.16 -1.98
CA TYR A 65 -13.05 -10.63 -2.82
C TYR A 65 -13.10 -9.10 -2.99
N PHE A 66 -14.25 -8.45 -2.77
CA PHE A 66 -14.34 -6.99 -2.78
C PHE A 66 -13.57 -6.38 -1.61
N LEU A 67 -13.75 -6.92 -0.41
CA LEU A 67 -13.06 -6.47 0.79
C LEU A 67 -11.56 -6.77 0.73
N GLU A 68 -11.16 -7.83 0.01
CA GLU A 68 -9.74 -8.07 -0.29
C GLU A 68 -9.14 -6.97 -1.18
N ARG A 69 -9.85 -6.53 -2.23
CA ARG A 69 -9.37 -5.44 -3.10
C ARG A 69 -9.32 -4.09 -2.39
N ALA A 70 -10.31 -3.80 -1.54
CA ALA A 70 -10.32 -2.57 -0.75
C ALA A 70 -9.16 -2.54 0.26
N ALA A 71 -8.93 -3.65 0.96
CA ALA A 71 -7.79 -3.82 1.85
C ALA A 71 -6.44 -3.73 1.14
N TYR A 72 -6.34 -4.30 -0.07
CA TYR A 72 -5.14 -4.12 -0.89
C TYR A 72 -4.85 -2.64 -1.19
N LEU A 73 -5.87 -1.84 -1.54
CA LEU A 73 -5.67 -0.41 -1.76
C LEU A 73 -5.22 0.31 -0.48
N GLU A 74 -5.76 -0.05 0.68
CA GLU A 74 -5.31 0.52 1.96
C GLU A 74 -3.83 0.19 2.24
N VAL A 75 -3.39 -1.05 2.02
CA VAL A 75 -1.97 -1.44 2.15
C VAL A 75 -1.09 -0.65 1.17
N VAL A 76 -1.53 -0.46 -0.08
CA VAL A 76 -0.80 0.32 -1.09
C VAL A 76 -0.73 1.81 -0.72
N ILE A 77 -1.79 2.37 -0.15
CA ILE A 77 -1.79 3.75 0.37
C ILE A 77 -0.82 3.87 1.55
N GLY A 78 -0.83 2.92 2.49
CA GLY A 78 0.12 2.86 3.61
C GLY A 78 1.57 2.79 3.14
N ARG A 79 1.86 1.93 2.15
CA ARG A 79 3.17 1.81 1.51
C ARG A 79 3.63 3.14 0.88
N ALA A 80 2.76 3.79 0.12
CA ALA A 80 3.08 5.07 -0.53
C ALA A 80 3.33 6.18 0.52
N LEU A 81 2.52 6.26 1.57
CA LEU A 81 2.71 7.18 2.70
C LEU A 81 4.07 6.97 3.37
N ALA A 82 4.41 5.72 3.69
CA ALA A 82 5.67 5.36 4.33
C ALA A 82 6.88 5.73 3.47
N ARG A 83 6.82 5.45 2.16
CA ARG A 83 7.88 5.82 1.21
C ARG A 83 8.04 7.33 1.02
N CYS A 84 6.98 8.11 1.22
CA CYS A 84 7.05 9.57 1.26
C CYS A 84 7.49 10.11 2.64
N GLY A 85 7.83 9.24 3.59
CA GLY A 85 8.33 9.62 4.92
C GLY A 85 7.24 9.85 5.97
N SER A 86 6.00 9.39 5.75
CA SER A 86 4.94 9.48 6.77
C SER A 86 4.92 8.25 7.68
N ALA A 87 5.05 8.47 9.00
CA ALA A 87 4.93 7.40 10.01
C ALA A 87 3.56 6.71 10.00
N GLU A 88 2.49 7.43 9.63
CA GLU A 88 1.15 6.85 9.47
C GLU A 88 1.12 5.74 8.43
N GLY A 89 1.95 5.85 7.38
CA GLY A 89 2.07 4.78 6.40
C GLY A 89 2.60 3.50 7.02
N LEU A 90 3.61 3.61 7.89
CA LEU A 90 4.12 2.47 8.64
C LEU A 90 3.10 1.95 9.66
N GLN A 91 2.31 2.83 10.30
CA GLN A 91 1.24 2.41 11.22
C GLN A 91 0.20 1.53 10.52
N ILE A 92 -0.24 1.92 9.31
CA ILE A 92 -1.14 1.11 8.48
C ILE A 92 -0.50 -0.26 8.19
N LEU A 93 0.76 -0.30 7.76
CA LEU A 93 1.43 -1.57 7.48
C LEU A 93 1.57 -2.45 8.73
N VAL A 94 1.81 -1.86 9.90
CA VAL A 94 1.87 -2.57 11.18
C VAL A 94 0.51 -3.19 11.54
N GLU A 95 -0.59 -2.46 11.33
CA GLU A 95 -1.94 -3.00 11.53
C GLU A 95 -2.19 -4.24 10.67
N TYR A 96 -1.67 -4.28 9.44
CA TYR A 96 -1.87 -5.43 8.56
C TYR A 96 -1.02 -6.68 8.90
N LEU A 97 -0.12 -6.64 9.88
CA LEU A 97 0.77 -7.77 10.20
C LEU A 97 0.05 -9.03 10.68
N ASP A 98 -1.11 -8.87 11.33
CA ASP A 98 -1.94 -9.96 11.84
C ASP A 98 -3.18 -10.24 10.96
N ASP A 99 -3.25 -9.63 9.76
CA ASP A 99 -4.40 -9.79 8.88
C ASP A 99 -4.60 -11.25 8.42
N THR A 100 -5.84 -11.71 8.45
CA THR A 100 -6.23 -13.08 8.05
C THR A 100 -5.92 -13.38 6.58
N ARG A 101 -5.86 -12.36 5.73
CA ARG A 101 -5.43 -12.49 4.34
C ARG A 101 -3.91 -12.51 4.32
N GLY A 102 -3.34 -13.71 4.45
CA GLY A 102 -1.90 -13.90 4.64
C GLY A 102 -1.00 -13.23 3.58
N ILE A 103 -1.49 -12.99 2.37
CA ILE A 103 -0.77 -12.24 1.32
C ILE A 103 -0.65 -10.75 1.65
N LEU A 104 -1.66 -10.14 2.26
CA LEU A 104 -1.62 -8.74 2.71
C LEU A 104 -0.69 -8.59 3.91
N ALA A 105 -0.77 -9.52 4.87
CA ALA A 105 0.15 -9.54 6.01
C ALA A 105 1.61 -9.74 5.58
N LEU A 106 1.86 -10.62 4.60
CA LEU A 106 3.20 -10.79 4.04
C LEU A 106 3.67 -9.53 3.31
N HIS A 107 2.81 -8.92 2.49
CA HIS A 107 3.13 -7.68 1.79
C HIS A 107 3.49 -6.57 2.79
N ALA A 108 2.69 -6.39 3.84
CA ALA A 108 2.92 -5.35 4.83
C ALA A 108 4.27 -5.55 5.56
N TYR A 109 4.58 -6.78 5.97
CA TYR A 109 5.87 -7.15 6.54
C TYR A 109 7.05 -6.83 5.60
N GLU A 110 6.97 -7.24 4.33
CA GLU A 110 8.04 -6.99 3.35
C GLU A 110 8.27 -5.49 3.13
N GLN A 111 7.20 -4.68 3.16
CA GLN A 111 7.33 -3.24 3.03
C GLN A 111 7.93 -2.58 4.27
N LEU A 112 7.55 -3.02 5.47
CA LEU A 112 8.18 -2.56 6.71
C LEU A 112 9.69 -2.80 6.66
N LEU A 113 10.10 -4.05 6.37
CA LEU A 113 11.50 -4.43 6.23
C LEU A 113 12.23 -3.59 5.16
N THR A 114 11.63 -3.43 3.98
CA THR A 114 12.28 -2.72 2.86
C THR A 114 12.40 -1.22 3.12
N ILE A 115 11.45 -0.61 3.82
CA ILE A 115 11.41 0.85 4.05
C ILE A 115 12.27 1.24 5.25
N THR A 116 12.23 0.46 6.34
CA THR A 116 12.94 0.79 7.58
C THR A 116 14.33 0.17 7.65
N GLY A 117 14.53 -0.98 6.99
CA GLY A 117 15.74 -1.81 7.13
C GLY A 117 15.76 -2.66 8.40
N GLU A 118 14.71 -2.62 9.21
CA GLU A 118 14.59 -3.34 10.48
C GLU A 118 13.78 -4.62 10.30
N ASP A 119 14.06 -5.63 11.13
CA ASP A 119 13.33 -6.91 11.11
C ASP A 119 12.88 -7.32 12.50
N PHE A 120 11.59 -7.16 12.77
CA PHE A 120 10.91 -7.69 13.95
C PHE A 120 9.92 -8.80 13.60
N GLY A 121 10.02 -9.37 12.38
CA GLY A 121 9.01 -10.28 11.85
C GLY A 121 7.63 -9.63 11.83
N ARG A 122 6.62 -10.38 12.27
CA ARG A 122 5.22 -9.91 12.43
C ARG A 122 4.87 -9.50 13.86
N ASP A 123 5.88 -9.18 14.69
CA ASP A 123 5.64 -8.70 16.05
C ASP A 123 5.16 -7.24 16.01
N GLU A 124 3.84 -7.07 16.02
CA GLU A 124 3.18 -5.77 16.00
C GLU A 124 3.66 -4.86 17.14
N HIS A 125 3.88 -5.41 18.34
CA HIS A 125 4.27 -4.62 19.50
C HIS A 125 5.69 -4.05 19.33
N ALA A 126 6.64 -4.89 18.90
CA ALA A 126 8.00 -4.45 18.61
C ALA A 126 8.04 -3.36 17.53
N TRP A 127 7.22 -3.49 16.48
CA TRP A 127 7.09 -2.45 15.45
C TRP A 127 6.51 -1.14 15.99
N ARG A 128 5.47 -1.20 16.84
CA ARG A 128 4.86 -0.01 17.45
C ARG A 128 5.84 0.71 18.37
N ASP A 129 6.62 -0.01 19.15
CA ASP A 129 7.66 0.55 20.02
C ASP A 129 8.74 1.24 19.20
N TRP A 130 9.25 0.57 18.15
CA TRP A 130 10.23 1.18 17.24
C TRP A 130 9.70 2.45 16.56
N LEU A 131 8.43 2.44 16.14
CA LEU A 131 7.77 3.60 15.50
C LEU A 131 7.62 4.78 16.46
N ALA A 132 7.37 4.54 17.74
CA ALA A 132 7.28 5.61 18.73
C ALA A 132 8.60 6.39 18.84
N ASP A 133 9.73 5.69 18.75
CA ASP A 133 11.07 6.27 18.86
C ASP A 133 11.55 6.93 17.55
N HIS A 134 11.19 6.35 16.39
CA HIS A 134 11.79 6.74 15.10
C HIS A 134 10.85 7.47 14.14
N GLY A 135 9.53 7.35 14.32
CA GLY A 135 8.52 7.77 13.34
C GLY A 135 8.58 9.26 12.97
N THR A 136 8.98 10.13 13.90
CA THR A 136 9.11 11.58 13.65
C THR A 136 10.31 11.95 12.76
N SER A 137 11.27 11.03 12.62
CA SER A 137 12.52 11.23 11.88
C SER A 137 12.58 10.43 10.57
N LEU A 138 11.47 9.79 10.19
CA LEU A 138 11.40 8.94 9.01
C LEU A 138 11.77 9.75 7.76
N LYS A 139 12.82 9.31 7.07
CA LYS A 139 13.24 9.91 5.80
C LYS A 139 12.47 9.25 4.66
N PRO A 140 12.13 10.00 3.60
CA PRO A 140 11.54 9.40 2.43
C PRO A 140 12.47 8.36 1.79
N CYS A 141 11.88 7.28 1.28
CA CYS A 141 12.55 6.13 0.69
C CYS A 141 11.87 5.77 -0.65
N PRO A 142 12.23 6.46 -1.75
CA PRO A 142 11.63 6.24 -3.05
C PRO A 142 11.79 4.79 -3.54
N TRP A 143 10.76 4.25 -4.18
CA TRP A 143 10.84 2.95 -4.85
C TRP A 143 11.62 3.07 -6.17
N THR A 144 12.79 2.44 -6.22
CA THR A 144 13.71 2.53 -7.37
C THR A 144 13.81 1.25 -8.19
N GLN A 145 13.20 0.15 -7.76
CA GLN A 145 13.29 -1.10 -8.51
C GLN A 145 12.54 -1.00 -9.85
N PRO A 146 13.05 -1.63 -10.91
CA PRO A 146 12.36 -1.72 -12.18
C PRO A 146 11.06 -2.53 -12.02
N THR A 147 10.02 -2.19 -12.78
CA THR A 147 8.84 -3.05 -12.87
C THR A 147 9.20 -4.34 -13.59
N ASP A 148 8.40 -5.40 -13.41
CA ASP A 148 8.58 -6.65 -14.16
C ASP A 148 8.56 -6.43 -15.68
N ALA A 149 7.73 -5.50 -16.15
CA ALA A 149 7.68 -5.10 -17.54
C ALA A 149 9.02 -4.50 -18.00
N VAL A 150 9.57 -3.55 -17.24
CA VAL A 150 10.88 -2.93 -17.53
C VAL A 150 12.01 -3.95 -17.40
N ALA A 151 11.98 -4.81 -16.37
CA ALA A 151 12.96 -5.88 -16.17
C ALA A 151 12.89 -6.97 -17.26
N SER A 152 11.79 -7.02 -18.01
CA SER A 152 11.59 -7.95 -19.12
C SER A 152 11.87 -7.32 -20.49
N TRP A 153 12.12 -6.02 -20.57
CA TRP A 153 12.57 -5.38 -21.81
C TRP A 153 13.88 -6.03 -22.27
N GLY A 154 13.90 -6.52 -23.52
CA GLY A 154 15.06 -7.19 -24.10
C GLY A 154 15.17 -8.69 -23.80
N LYS A 155 14.24 -9.30 -23.04
CA LYS A 155 14.16 -10.76 -22.95
C LYS A 155 13.49 -11.31 -24.21
N THR A 156 14.16 -12.23 -24.90
CA THR A 156 13.57 -12.95 -26.04
C THR A 156 12.41 -13.80 -25.54
N ILE A 157 11.18 -13.48 -25.94
CA ILE A 157 10.02 -14.34 -25.71
C ILE A 157 10.22 -15.57 -26.60
N LEU A 158 10.53 -16.72 -26.01
CA LEU A 158 10.54 -17.99 -26.72
C LEU A 158 9.11 -18.29 -27.15
N SER A 159 8.76 -17.98 -28.40
CA SER A 159 7.52 -18.47 -28.99
C SER A 159 7.67 -19.97 -29.20
N VAL A 160 6.91 -20.77 -28.46
CA VAL A 160 6.76 -22.20 -28.80
C VAL A 160 6.00 -22.23 -30.12
N ALA A 161 6.64 -22.72 -31.17
CA ALA A 161 6.00 -22.89 -32.48
C ALA A 161 4.79 -23.85 -32.35
N PRO A 162 3.69 -23.60 -33.09
CA PRO A 162 2.47 -24.41 -33.02
C PRO A 162 2.67 -25.85 -33.50
#